data_AF-A0A1E3WJG5-F1
#
_entry.id   AF-A0A1E3WJG5-F1
#
_cell.length_a   1.000
_cell.length_b   1.000
_cell.length_c   1.000
_cell.angle_alpha   90.00
_cell.angle_beta   90.00
_cell.angle_gamma   90.00
#
_symmetry.space_group_name_H-M   'P 1'
#
loop_
_entity.id
_entity.type
_entity.pdbx_description
1 polymer ?
#
loop_
_entity_poly.entity_id
_entity_poly.type
_entity_poly.pdbx_seq_one_letter_code
_entity_poly.pdbx_strand_id
1 'polypeptide(L)'
;MKILIIGPSWVGDMVMSQPLYSVLKQQNPNCLIDVIAPSWCKPILERMPEINQAIDMPIGHGEFNFFARRRIGKMLRNNHYDRAYILPKSAKSALIPWFANIPMRTGWKGEMRYGLLNDLRPNMKSFQYMIERYVALAYPKEQMNDSSSLGGLHSLPRPKLQIDKAIQSATLHKFGLETSKSIVGLCPGAEFGPAKKWPEEHYANVAKAMSEAGRHIWLFGSKKDKETCEKIRTLAGKEHQKSIHILAGETSLIEAVDLLALCKTVVANDSGLMHVAAAVECNVVAVYGSTSPKYTPPLTDRVEILSTDIECRPCFKRECQFQHLKCLTELSPNAVISSIHKLESLTISPC
;
A
#
# COMPACT_ATOMS: atom_id res chain seq x y z
N MET A 1 10.30 25.88 -4.60
CA MET A 1 9.83 25.42 -3.27
C MET A 1 10.35 24.02 -3.02
N LYS A 2 11.06 23.77 -1.92
CA LYS A 2 11.55 22.45 -1.50
C LYS A 2 10.73 21.94 -0.33
N ILE A 3 10.27 20.70 -0.42
CA ILE A 3 9.37 20.07 0.54
C ILE A 3 10.04 18.80 1.08
N LEU A 4 10.06 18.65 2.40
CA LEU A 4 10.42 17.41 3.07
C LEU A 4 9.16 16.67 3.55
N ILE A 5 8.99 15.41 3.16
CA ILE A 5 7.96 14.54 3.69
C ILE A 5 8.59 13.56 4.68
N ILE A 6 8.05 13.46 5.89
CA ILE A 6 8.30 12.32 6.76
C ILE A 6 7.30 11.24 6.38
N GLY A 7 7.75 10.24 5.63
CA GLY A 7 6.91 9.20 5.08
C GLY A 7 6.43 8.19 6.13
N PRO A 8 5.30 7.50 5.89
CA PRO A 8 4.88 6.38 6.72
C PRO A 8 5.83 5.19 6.58
N SER A 9 5.69 4.21 7.47
CA SER A 9 6.58 3.05 7.53
C SER A 9 5.99 1.76 6.94
N TRP A 10 4.78 1.84 6.41
CA TRP A 10 4.07 0.71 5.81
C TRP A 10 3.93 0.91 4.31
N VAL A 11 4.10 -0.15 3.53
CA VAL A 11 4.01 -0.11 2.06
C VAL A 11 2.67 0.45 1.59
N GLY A 12 1.55 0.00 2.18
CA GLY A 12 0.21 0.48 1.83
C GLY A 12 0.03 1.97 2.10
N ASP A 13 0.40 2.42 3.30
CA ASP A 13 0.37 3.84 3.67
C ASP A 13 1.27 4.68 2.77
N MET A 14 2.42 4.15 2.35
CA MET A 14 3.33 4.84 1.43
C MET A 14 2.67 5.04 0.06
N VAL A 15 2.06 4.01 -0.53
CA VAL A 15 1.30 4.16 -1.78
C VAL A 15 0.15 5.15 -1.60
N MET A 16 -0.61 5.06 -0.50
CA MET A 16 -1.71 5.98 -0.19
C MET A 16 -1.27 7.42 0.08
N SER A 17 0.02 7.66 0.32
CA SER A 17 0.55 9.01 0.47
C SER A 17 0.84 9.71 -0.87
N GLN A 18 0.92 8.98 -1.98
CA GLN A 18 1.18 9.55 -3.30
C GLN A 18 0.21 10.65 -3.73
N PRO A 19 -1.12 10.54 -3.50
CA PRO A 19 -2.07 11.58 -3.87
C PRO A 19 -1.77 12.94 -3.22
N LEU A 20 -1.21 12.98 -2.02
CA LEU A 20 -0.71 14.23 -1.42
C LEU A 20 0.39 14.84 -2.29
N TYR A 21 1.34 14.02 -2.77
CA TYR A 21 2.44 14.49 -3.61
C TYR A 21 1.92 15.02 -4.95
N SER A 22 0.96 14.33 -5.56
CA SER A 22 0.33 14.77 -6.80
C SER A 22 -0.39 16.10 -6.62
N VAL A 23 -1.15 16.29 -5.52
CA VAL A 23 -1.80 17.57 -5.22
C VAL A 23 -0.78 18.69 -4.96
N LEU A 24 0.31 18.42 -4.24
CA LEU A 24 1.38 19.40 -4.02
C LEU A 24 2.03 19.84 -5.34
N LYS A 25 2.24 18.91 -6.28
CA LYS A 25 2.73 19.19 -7.63
C LYS A 25 1.71 19.96 -8.46
N GLN A 26 0.41 19.66 -8.35
CA GLN A 26 -0.64 20.43 -9.04
C GLN A 26 -0.69 21.89 -8.55
N GLN A 27 -0.56 22.13 -7.25
CA GLN A 27 -0.52 23.47 -6.67
C GLN A 27 0.79 24.21 -6.97
N ASN A 28 1.91 23.49 -7.06
CA ASN A 28 3.22 24.04 -7.40
C ASN A 28 4.01 23.05 -8.28
N PRO A 29 3.92 23.18 -9.63
CA PRO A 29 4.53 22.24 -10.57
C PRO A 29 6.04 22.09 -10.40
N ASN A 30 6.72 23.16 -10.01
CA ASN A 30 8.17 23.22 -9.86
C ASN A 30 8.65 22.88 -8.44
N CYS A 31 7.79 22.41 -7.54
CA CYS A 31 8.23 22.02 -6.22
C CYS A 31 9.08 20.74 -6.25
N LEU A 32 10.10 20.67 -5.42
CA LEU A 32 10.90 19.46 -5.21
C LEU A 32 10.39 18.76 -3.95
N ILE A 33 10.06 17.48 -4.05
CA ILE A 33 9.53 16.69 -2.94
C ILE A 33 10.54 15.60 -2.60
N ASP A 34 11.17 15.75 -1.43
CA ASP A 34 12.06 14.73 -0.87
C ASP A 34 11.32 13.99 0.23
N VAL A 35 11.40 12.66 0.25
CA VAL A 35 10.70 11.84 1.23
C VAL A 35 11.72 11.03 2.02
N ILE A 36 11.73 11.20 3.34
CA ILE A 36 12.49 10.32 4.23
C ILE A 36 11.58 9.21 4.75
N ALA A 37 11.96 7.96 4.48
CA ALA A 37 11.19 6.78 4.83
C ALA A 37 12.12 5.59 5.11
N PRO A 38 11.65 4.54 5.80
CA PRO A 38 12.44 3.33 5.98
C PRO A 38 12.90 2.72 4.66
N SER A 39 14.08 2.11 4.66
CA SER A 39 14.72 1.50 3.47
C SER A 39 13.78 0.58 2.67
N TRP A 40 12.93 -0.19 3.36
CA TRP A 40 11.97 -1.08 2.71
C TRP A 40 10.80 -0.37 1.99
N CYS A 41 10.52 0.90 2.27
CA CYS A 41 9.53 1.70 1.54
C CYS A 41 10.14 2.51 0.40
N LYS A 42 11.47 2.73 0.43
CA LYS A 42 12.20 3.50 -0.58
C LYS A 42 11.94 3.01 -2.02
N PRO A 43 11.88 1.69 -2.32
CA PRO A 43 11.55 1.21 -3.66
C PRO A 43 10.21 1.71 -4.21
N ILE A 44 9.20 1.93 -3.35
CA ILE A 44 7.91 2.46 -3.79
C ILE A 44 8.06 3.93 -4.19
N LEU A 45 8.81 4.72 -3.41
CA LEU A 45 9.06 6.14 -3.69
C LEU A 45 9.83 6.35 -4.99
N GLU A 46 10.79 5.47 -5.28
CA GLU A 46 11.55 5.47 -6.55
C GLU A 46 10.66 5.23 -7.78
N ARG A 47 9.41 4.79 -7.59
CA ARG A 47 8.42 4.53 -8.63
C ARG A 47 7.34 5.61 -8.70
N MET A 48 7.44 6.66 -7.89
CA MET A 48 6.51 7.79 -7.89
C MET A 48 7.14 8.98 -8.64
N PRO A 49 6.58 9.43 -9.77
CA PRO A 49 7.14 10.53 -10.56
C PRO A 49 7.16 11.87 -9.84
N GLU A 50 6.34 12.03 -8.80
CA GLU A 50 6.32 13.26 -8.01
C GLU A 50 7.56 13.45 -7.14
N ILE A 51 8.29 12.38 -6.85
CA ILE A 51 9.39 12.36 -5.89
C ILE A 51 10.70 12.77 -6.56
N ASN A 52 11.37 13.76 -5.97
CA ASN A 52 12.72 14.19 -6.37
C ASN A 52 13.79 13.29 -5.74
N GLN A 53 13.69 13.03 -4.42
CA GLN A 53 14.64 12.17 -3.72
C GLN A 53 13.95 11.29 -2.66
N ALA A 54 14.25 10.00 -2.69
CA ALA A 54 13.90 9.07 -1.62
C ALA A 54 15.10 8.92 -0.66
N ILE A 55 14.97 9.45 0.55
CA ILE A 55 16.00 9.47 1.59
C ILE A 55 15.76 8.30 2.55
N ASP A 56 16.81 7.53 2.83
CA ASP A 56 16.70 6.41 3.78
C ASP A 56 16.58 6.92 5.22
N MET A 57 15.70 6.28 6.00
CA MET A 57 15.58 6.47 7.44
C MET A 57 16.43 5.41 8.13
N PRO A 58 17.63 5.75 8.63
CA PRO A 58 18.55 4.77 9.23
C PRO A 58 18.13 4.35 10.65
N ILE A 59 16.94 4.75 11.09
CA ILE A 59 16.41 4.47 12.42
C ILE A 59 15.31 3.42 12.29
N GLY A 60 15.41 2.36 13.09
CA GLY A 60 14.46 1.25 13.07
C GLY A 60 13.02 1.68 13.35
N HIS A 61 12.07 0.91 12.83
CA HIS A 61 10.65 1.17 13.07
C HIS A 61 10.34 1.13 14.57
N GLY A 62 9.71 2.19 15.08
CA GLY A 62 9.34 2.28 16.50
C GLY A 62 10.43 2.86 17.41
N GLU A 63 11.68 2.95 16.98
CA GLU A 63 12.77 3.46 17.83
C GLU A 63 12.70 4.98 18.04
N PHE A 64 12.92 5.44 19.28
CA PHE A 64 12.91 6.87 19.63
C PHE A 64 14.21 7.61 19.26
N ASN A 65 15.37 6.94 19.38
CA ASN A 65 16.73 7.40 19.06
C ASN A 65 16.87 8.93 18.80
N PHE A 66 16.88 9.72 19.88
CA PHE A 66 16.84 11.18 19.82
C PHE A 66 18.09 11.79 19.15
N PHE A 67 19.27 11.31 19.52
CA PHE A 67 20.54 11.84 19.00
C PHE A 67 20.69 11.56 17.50
N ALA A 68 20.27 10.38 17.02
CA ALA A 68 20.25 10.10 15.59
C ALA A 68 19.30 11.05 14.84
N ARG A 69 18.08 11.28 15.35
CA ARG A 69 17.12 12.23 14.76
C ARG A 69 17.69 13.65 14.73
N ARG A 70 18.37 14.09 15.78
CA ARG A 70 19.04 15.39 15.84
C ARG A 70 20.17 15.49 14.81
N ARG A 71 20.97 14.45 14.65
CA ARG A 71 22.05 14.39 13.64
C ARG A 71 21.48 14.49 12.22
N ILE A 72 20.47 13.68 11.91
CA ILE A 72 19.78 13.69 10.62
C ILE A 72 19.15 15.06 10.34
N GLY A 73 18.40 15.61 11.30
CA GLY A 73 17.77 16.92 11.13
C GLY A 73 18.81 18.03 10.92
N LYS A 74 19.92 18.04 11.67
CA LYS A 74 21.01 19.01 11.45
C LYS A 74 21.64 18.88 10.06
N MET A 75 21.86 17.66 9.58
CA MET A 75 22.39 17.41 8.23
C MET A 75 21.44 17.95 7.15
N LEU A 76 20.14 17.73 7.31
CA LEU A 76 19.12 18.19 6.37
C LEU A 76 18.90 19.72 6.37
N ARG A 77 19.47 20.47 7.32
CA ARG A 77 19.40 21.95 7.31
C ARG A 77 19.97 22.55 6.02
N ASN A 78 21.04 21.95 5.50
CA ASN A 78 21.74 22.41 4.31
C ASN A 78 20.89 22.29 3.03
N ASN A 79 19.79 21.54 3.07
CA ASN A 79 18.89 21.39 1.92
C ASN A 79 17.94 22.59 1.78
N HIS A 80 17.79 23.41 2.84
CA HIS A 80 16.92 24.58 2.88
C HIS A 80 15.47 24.28 2.46
N TYR A 81 14.84 23.30 3.13
CA TYR A 81 13.42 23.00 2.91
C TYR A 81 12.52 24.15 3.38
N ASP A 82 11.55 24.53 2.57
CA ASP A 82 10.56 25.56 2.86
C ASP A 82 9.41 25.00 3.71
N ARG A 83 9.02 23.75 3.45
CA ARG A 83 7.89 23.09 4.13
C ARG A 83 8.23 21.66 4.49
N ALA A 84 7.62 21.18 5.56
CA ALA A 84 7.61 19.77 5.91
C ALA A 84 6.20 19.27 6.16
N TYR A 85 5.89 18.08 5.65
CA TYR A 85 4.66 17.35 5.97
C TYR A 85 5.00 16.08 6.74
N ILE A 86 4.40 15.92 7.92
CA ILE A 86 4.70 14.82 8.84
C ILE A 86 3.52 13.85 8.86
N LEU A 87 3.65 12.74 8.12
CA LEU A 87 2.56 11.79 7.92
C LEU A 87 2.34 10.84 9.11
N PRO A 88 3.39 10.26 9.73
CA PRO A 88 3.21 9.48 10.96
C PRO A 88 2.62 10.34 12.08
N LYS A 89 1.86 9.72 12.99
CA LYS A 89 1.22 10.42 14.12
C LYS A 89 2.11 10.60 15.35
N SER A 90 3.24 9.92 15.39
CA SER A 90 4.11 9.90 16.58
C SER A 90 4.86 11.21 16.77
N ALA A 91 5.08 11.64 18.02
CA ALA A 91 5.79 12.89 18.29
C ALA A 91 7.23 12.86 17.77
N LYS A 92 7.90 11.71 17.92
CA LYS A 92 9.27 11.48 17.43
C LYS A 92 9.43 11.68 15.91
N SER A 93 8.36 11.52 15.12
CA SER A 93 8.43 11.74 13.66
C SER A 93 8.60 13.22 13.29
N ALA A 94 8.15 14.14 14.15
CA ALA A 94 8.26 15.58 13.93
C ALA A 94 9.60 16.18 14.40
N LEU A 95 10.45 15.39 15.08
CA LEU A 95 11.75 15.86 15.56
C LEU A 95 12.73 16.17 14.43
N ILE A 96 12.78 15.37 13.37
CA ILE A 96 13.72 15.59 12.25
C ILE A 96 13.43 16.93 11.56
N PRO A 97 12.19 17.24 11.13
CA PRO A 97 11.86 18.56 10.57
C PRO A 97 12.12 19.72 11.53
N TRP A 98 11.85 19.51 12.83
CA TRP A 98 12.12 20.52 13.85
C TRP A 98 13.62 20.81 14.00
N PHE A 99 14.45 19.76 14.10
CA PHE A 99 15.90 19.90 14.11
C PHE A 99 16.46 20.46 12.81
N ALA A 100 15.81 20.22 11.66
CA ALA A 100 16.16 20.82 10.38
C ALA A 100 15.77 22.29 10.25
N ASN A 101 15.15 22.89 11.27
CA ASN A 101 14.73 24.30 11.30
C ASN A 101 13.82 24.69 10.13
N ILE A 102 12.97 23.75 9.68
CA ILE A 102 12.05 23.97 8.56
C ILE A 102 10.93 24.92 9.02
N PRO A 103 10.68 26.04 8.32
CA PRO A 103 9.83 27.11 8.85
C PRO A 103 8.35 26.74 8.92
N MET A 104 7.84 25.90 8.01
CA MET A 104 6.47 25.39 8.05
C MET A 104 6.44 23.87 8.24
N ARG A 105 5.82 23.39 9.31
CA ARG A 105 5.77 21.97 9.69
C ARG A 105 4.32 21.56 9.91
N THR A 106 3.73 20.95 8.89
CA THR A 106 2.32 20.60 8.79
C THR A 106 2.10 19.13 9.13
N GLY A 107 1.07 18.84 9.91
CA GLY A 107 0.65 17.46 10.19
C GLY A 107 -0.52 17.38 11.15
N TRP A 108 -1.11 16.19 11.27
CA TRP A 108 -2.21 15.94 12.22
C TRP A 108 -1.77 16.15 13.68
N LYS A 109 -2.69 16.23 14.65
CA LYS A 109 -2.30 16.37 16.07
C LYS A 109 -1.45 15.19 16.56
N GLY A 110 -1.92 13.96 16.32
CA GLY A 110 -1.23 12.75 16.77
C GLY A 110 -0.96 12.76 18.29
N GLU A 111 0.26 12.38 18.68
CA GLU A 111 0.74 12.37 20.07
C GLU A 111 1.08 13.78 20.59
N MET A 112 0.10 14.68 20.64
CA MET A 112 0.21 16.04 21.21
C MET A 112 1.45 16.84 20.73
N ARG A 113 1.63 16.92 19.41
CA ARG A 113 2.84 17.46 18.76
C ARG A 113 2.95 18.99 18.75
N TYR A 114 2.45 19.66 19.78
CA TYR A 114 2.49 21.10 19.92
C TYR A 114 3.95 21.60 19.90
N GLY A 115 4.20 22.72 19.22
CA GLY A 115 5.54 23.30 19.01
C GLY A 115 6.37 22.59 17.93
N LEU A 116 6.41 21.24 17.96
CA LEU A 116 7.05 20.45 16.92
C LEU A 116 6.37 20.66 15.56
N LEU A 117 5.05 20.76 15.56
CA LEU A 117 4.25 21.23 14.42
C LEU A 117 3.77 22.64 14.73
N ASN A 118 4.08 23.59 13.84
CA ASN A 118 3.51 24.93 13.89
C ASN A 118 2.29 25.09 12.97
N ASP A 119 2.03 24.11 12.10
CA ASP A 119 0.78 23.99 11.35
C ASP A 119 0.04 22.70 11.71
N LEU A 120 -0.49 22.68 12.94
CA LEU A 120 -1.13 21.50 13.53
C LEU A 120 -2.60 21.37 13.09
N ARG A 121 -2.95 20.18 12.58
CA ARG A 121 -4.30 19.81 12.13
C ARG A 121 -5.02 18.93 13.17
N PRO A 122 -6.09 19.39 13.85
CA PRO A 122 -6.68 18.66 14.98
C PRO A 122 -7.67 17.56 14.58
N ASN A 123 -8.39 17.72 13.46
CA ASN A 123 -9.64 17.00 13.17
C ASN A 123 -9.46 15.82 12.20
N MET A 124 -8.42 15.01 12.37
CA MET A 124 -8.13 13.89 11.46
C MET A 124 -9.30 12.90 11.31
N LYS A 125 -10.10 12.71 12.38
CA LYS A 125 -11.22 11.75 12.39
C LYS A 125 -12.42 12.21 11.54
N SER A 126 -12.49 13.49 11.17
CA SER A 126 -13.52 14.01 10.27
C SER A 126 -13.32 13.57 8.82
N PHE A 127 -12.16 12.97 8.52
CA PHE A 127 -11.85 12.39 7.22
C PHE A 127 -11.97 10.87 7.31
N GLN A 128 -12.92 10.33 6.57
CA GLN A 128 -13.26 8.91 6.55
C GLN A 128 -12.07 8.07 6.09
N TYR A 129 -11.48 8.42 4.93
CA TYR A 129 -10.45 7.63 4.29
C TYR A 129 -9.04 8.10 4.65
N MET A 130 -8.08 7.18 4.68
CA MET A 130 -6.68 7.53 4.93
C MET A 130 -6.11 8.47 3.86
N ILE A 131 -6.47 8.26 2.59
CA ILE A 131 -5.99 9.11 1.48
C ILE A 131 -6.46 10.56 1.67
N GLU A 132 -7.72 10.77 2.05
CA GLU A 132 -8.25 12.10 2.37
C GLU A 132 -7.46 12.77 3.49
N ARG A 133 -7.08 12.01 4.53
CA ARG A 133 -6.24 12.53 5.62
C ARG A 133 -4.88 12.99 5.14
N TYR A 134 -4.30 12.37 4.12
CA TYR A 134 -3.04 12.84 3.56
C TYR A 134 -3.27 14.06 2.67
N VAL A 135 -4.22 14.00 1.74
CA VAL A 135 -4.50 15.08 0.80
C VAL A 135 -4.93 16.37 1.49
N ALA A 136 -5.73 16.29 2.56
CA ALA A 136 -6.15 17.46 3.34
C ALA A 136 -4.96 18.25 3.92
N LEU A 137 -3.78 17.64 4.09
CA LEU A 137 -2.59 18.37 4.54
C LEU A 137 -2.06 19.34 3.49
N ALA A 138 -2.35 19.13 2.19
CA ALA A 138 -1.93 20.03 1.11
C ALA A 138 -2.67 21.37 1.11
N TYR A 139 -3.82 21.46 1.78
CA TYR A 139 -4.70 22.62 1.74
C TYR A 139 -4.62 23.44 3.04
N PRO A 140 -5.03 24.74 3.00
CA PRO A 140 -5.19 25.56 4.19
C PRO A 140 -6.10 24.90 5.23
N LYS A 141 -5.78 25.10 6.51
CA LYS A 141 -6.50 24.48 7.64
C LYS A 141 -7.99 24.78 7.61
N GLU A 142 -8.31 26.02 7.29
CA GLU A 142 -9.64 26.61 7.37
C GLU A 142 -10.58 26.06 6.30
N GLN A 143 -10.02 25.49 5.23
CA GLN A 143 -10.78 24.88 4.14
C GLN A 143 -11.06 23.39 4.38
N MET A 144 -10.38 22.75 5.32
CA MET A 144 -10.36 21.29 5.49
C MET A 144 -11.08 20.87 6.77
N ASN A 145 -12.41 20.80 6.69
CA ASN A 145 -13.27 20.44 7.82
C ASN A 145 -13.49 18.92 7.93
N ASP A 146 -13.80 18.28 6.80
CA ASP A 146 -14.14 16.86 6.71
C ASP A 146 -13.98 16.34 5.26
N SER A 147 -14.37 15.08 5.00
CA SER A 147 -14.32 14.46 3.67
C SER A 147 -15.04 15.26 2.57
N SER A 148 -16.10 16.01 2.90
CA SER A 148 -16.84 16.82 1.90
C SER A 148 -15.99 17.97 1.35
N SER A 149 -15.03 18.46 2.14
CA SER A 149 -14.11 19.53 1.74
C SER A 149 -13.22 19.15 0.56
N LEU A 150 -13.08 17.86 0.27
CA LEU A 150 -12.28 17.32 -0.83
C LEU A 150 -13.11 16.94 -2.06
N GLY A 151 -14.45 17.01 -2.01
CA GLY A 151 -15.32 16.57 -3.10
C GLY A 151 -15.46 15.04 -3.22
N GLY A 152 -15.11 14.29 -2.17
CA GLY A 152 -15.20 12.83 -2.10
C GLY A 152 -13.99 12.09 -2.62
N LEU A 153 -13.96 10.76 -2.47
CA LEU A 153 -12.79 9.95 -2.78
C LEU A 153 -12.44 9.92 -4.29
N HIS A 154 -13.44 10.01 -5.16
CA HIS A 154 -13.26 9.94 -6.62
C HIS A 154 -12.64 11.19 -7.24
N SER A 155 -12.69 12.34 -6.56
CA SER A 155 -12.05 13.58 -7.02
C SER A 155 -10.54 13.58 -6.79
N LEU A 156 -10.05 12.69 -5.93
CA LEU A 156 -8.64 12.66 -5.52
C LEU A 156 -7.77 12.00 -6.59
N PRO A 157 -6.52 12.48 -6.79
CA PRO A 157 -5.56 11.78 -7.62
C PRO A 157 -5.37 10.35 -7.13
N ARG A 158 -5.26 9.41 -8.07
CA ARG A 158 -5.04 8.00 -7.76
C ARG A 158 -3.54 7.71 -7.70
N PRO A 159 -3.09 6.85 -6.76
CA PRO A 159 -1.73 6.36 -6.80
C PRO A 159 -1.44 5.68 -8.14
N LYS A 160 -0.28 5.99 -8.73
CA LYS A 160 0.20 5.40 -9.97
C LYS A 160 1.71 5.21 -9.90
N LEU A 161 2.17 3.97 -9.89
CA LEU A 161 3.58 3.62 -9.87
C LEU A 161 4.09 3.40 -11.30
N GLN A 162 5.22 4.03 -11.63
CA GLN A 162 5.83 3.90 -12.96
C GLN A 162 6.61 2.60 -13.09
N ILE A 163 6.53 1.98 -14.26
CA ILE A 163 7.22 0.73 -14.55
C ILE A 163 8.30 0.96 -15.61
N ASP A 164 9.54 0.69 -15.25
CA ASP A 164 10.64 0.59 -16.21
C ASP A 164 10.58 -0.78 -16.91
N LYS A 165 10.36 -0.76 -18.22
CA LYS A 165 10.20 -1.97 -19.03
C LYS A 165 11.48 -2.79 -19.17
N ALA A 166 12.64 -2.14 -19.17
CA ALA A 166 13.92 -2.85 -19.24
C ALA A 166 14.18 -3.60 -17.93
N ILE A 167 13.94 -2.95 -16.79
CA ILE A 167 14.05 -3.59 -15.47
C ILE A 167 13.02 -4.71 -15.34
N GLN A 168 11.76 -4.47 -15.70
CA GLN A 168 10.70 -5.50 -15.67
C GLN A 168 11.07 -6.74 -16.49
N SER A 169 11.64 -6.56 -17.69
CA SER A 169 12.09 -7.67 -18.53
C SER A 169 13.27 -8.43 -17.91
N ALA A 170 14.22 -7.72 -17.29
CA ALA A 170 15.33 -8.35 -16.57
C ALA A 170 14.83 -9.14 -15.34
N THR A 171 13.84 -8.62 -14.62
CA THR A 171 13.20 -9.31 -13.50
C THR A 171 12.49 -10.59 -13.94
N LEU A 172 11.74 -10.56 -15.04
CA LEU A 172 11.13 -11.77 -15.63
C LEU A 172 12.19 -12.86 -15.92
N HIS A 173 13.27 -12.48 -16.58
CA HIS A 173 14.36 -13.41 -16.92
C HIS A 173 15.05 -13.96 -15.66
N LYS A 174 15.32 -13.10 -14.66
CA LYS A 174 15.91 -13.50 -13.38
C LYS A 174 15.12 -14.63 -12.70
N PHE A 175 13.80 -14.56 -12.73
CA PHE A 175 12.93 -15.55 -12.08
C PHE A 175 12.48 -16.68 -13.02
N GLY A 176 12.93 -16.70 -14.28
CA GLY A 176 12.54 -17.71 -15.26
C GLY A 176 11.02 -17.74 -15.49
N LEU A 177 10.37 -16.58 -15.46
CA LEU A 177 8.91 -16.46 -15.57
C LEU A 177 8.50 -16.23 -17.02
N GLU A 178 7.42 -16.88 -17.42
CA GLU A 178 6.81 -16.70 -18.74
C GLU A 178 5.54 -15.85 -18.64
N THR A 179 5.28 -15.07 -19.69
CA THR A 179 4.09 -14.23 -19.85
C THR A 179 3.22 -14.67 -21.03
N SER A 180 3.47 -15.87 -21.57
CA SER A 180 2.73 -16.45 -22.71
C SER A 180 1.25 -16.72 -22.37
N LYS A 181 0.94 -16.90 -21.09
CA LYS A 181 -0.43 -17.05 -20.56
C LYS A 181 -0.75 -15.90 -19.61
N SER A 182 -2.04 -15.63 -19.45
CA SER A 182 -2.51 -14.63 -18.48
C SER A 182 -2.08 -15.01 -17.06
N ILE A 183 -1.65 -14.00 -16.29
CA ILE A 183 -1.13 -14.17 -14.93
C ILE A 183 -2.14 -13.66 -13.91
N VAL A 184 -2.37 -14.45 -12.86
CA VAL A 184 -3.11 -14.06 -11.65
C VAL A 184 -2.13 -13.99 -10.48
N GLY A 185 -2.01 -12.82 -9.86
CA GLY A 185 -1.21 -12.64 -8.65
C GLY A 185 -2.03 -12.97 -7.40
N LEU A 186 -1.48 -13.70 -6.44
CA LEU A 186 -2.10 -13.91 -5.13
C LEU A 186 -1.17 -13.35 -4.04
N CYS A 187 -1.73 -12.54 -3.15
CA CYS A 187 -1.01 -11.92 -2.02
C CYS A 187 -1.63 -12.38 -0.69
N PRO A 188 -1.33 -13.61 -0.22
CA PRO A 188 -1.93 -14.20 0.97
C PRO A 188 -1.40 -13.64 2.30
N GLY A 189 -0.33 -12.84 2.25
CA GLY A 189 0.23 -12.18 3.42
C GLY A 189 -0.64 -11.05 3.98
N ALA A 190 -0.37 -10.67 5.23
CA ALA A 190 -0.91 -9.47 5.86
C ALA A 190 -0.07 -9.10 7.11
N GLU A 191 0.70 -8.02 7.02
CA GLU A 191 1.62 -7.60 8.09
C GLU A 191 0.88 -7.12 9.36
N PHE A 192 -0.38 -6.70 9.23
CA PHE A 192 -1.21 -6.31 10.37
C PHE A 192 -1.46 -7.48 11.34
N GLY A 193 -1.56 -8.71 10.84
CA GLY A 193 -1.78 -9.89 11.67
C GLY A 193 -2.73 -10.91 11.04
N PRO A 194 -2.88 -12.07 11.71
CA PRO A 194 -3.66 -13.20 11.21
C PRO A 194 -5.15 -12.87 10.98
N ALA A 195 -5.72 -11.90 11.70
CA ALA A 195 -7.13 -11.52 11.54
C ALA A 195 -7.46 -10.83 10.19
N LYS A 196 -6.45 -10.63 9.32
CA LYS A 196 -6.61 -10.20 7.93
C LYS A 196 -6.24 -11.27 6.90
N LYS A 197 -5.71 -12.43 7.31
CA LYS A 197 -5.20 -13.45 6.38
C LYS A 197 -6.32 -14.41 6.00
N TRP A 198 -6.83 -14.29 4.76
CA TRP A 198 -7.80 -15.25 4.23
C TRP A 198 -7.17 -16.67 4.18
N PRO A 199 -7.93 -17.74 4.46
CA PRO A 199 -7.38 -19.09 4.61
C PRO A 199 -6.58 -19.58 3.41
N GLU A 200 -5.54 -20.36 3.70
CA GLU A 200 -4.65 -20.93 2.69
C GLU A 200 -5.39 -21.92 1.79
N GLU A 201 -6.33 -22.67 2.34
CA GLU A 201 -7.19 -23.60 1.62
C GLU A 201 -8.06 -22.85 0.59
N HIS A 202 -8.51 -21.64 0.93
CA HIS A 202 -9.31 -20.82 0.01
C HIS A 202 -8.45 -20.21 -1.10
N TYR A 203 -7.24 -19.73 -0.78
CA TYR A 203 -6.28 -19.32 -1.81
C TYR A 203 -5.89 -20.48 -2.73
N ALA A 204 -5.73 -21.69 -2.20
CA ALA A 204 -5.43 -22.88 -2.99
C ALA A 204 -6.56 -23.23 -3.97
N ASN A 205 -7.82 -23.09 -3.55
CA ASN A 205 -8.98 -23.25 -4.44
C ASN A 205 -8.98 -22.24 -5.59
N VAL A 206 -8.63 -20.98 -5.32
CA VAL A 206 -8.47 -19.95 -6.37
C VAL A 206 -7.31 -20.29 -7.30
N ALA A 207 -6.15 -20.68 -6.75
CA ALA A 207 -4.99 -21.03 -7.54
C ALA A 207 -5.26 -22.22 -8.47
N LYS A 208 -5.94 -23.25 -7.95
CA LYS A 208 -6.39 -24.42 -8.70
C LYS A 208 -7.32 -24.01 -9.85
N ALA A 209 -8.41 -23.30 -9.56
CA ALA A 209 -9.39 -22.90 -10.56
C ALA A 209 -8.76 -22.04 -11.68
N MET A 210 -7.85 -21.13 -11.33
CA MET A 210 -7.15 -20.31 -12.33
C MET A 210 -6.15 -21.13 -13.15
N SER A 211 -5.49 -22.12 -12.56
CA SER A 211 -4.58 -23.04 -13.25
C SER A 211 -5.34 -23.91 -14.26
N GLU A 212 -6.50 -24.44 -13.86
CA GLU A 212 -7.43 -25.19 -14.73
C GLU A 212 -7.92 -24.33 -15.91
N ALA A 213 -8.11 -23.02 -15.68
CA ALA A 213 -8.42 -22.05 -16.73
C ALA A 213 -7.20 -21.63 -17.58
N GLY A 214 -6.07 -22.34 -17.47
CA GLY A 214 -4.88 -22.13 -18.30
C GLY A 214 -4.05 -20.91 -17.95
N ARG A 215 -4.07 -20.44 -16.69
CA ARG A 215 -3.32 -19.26 -16.24
C ARG A 215 -2.06 -19.63 -15.48
N HIS A 216 -1.12 -18.68 -15.41
CA HIS A 216 -0.06 -18.71 -14.41
C HIS A 216 -0.52 -18.04 -13.12
N ILE A 217 -0.06 -18.57 -11.99
CA ILE A 217 -0.34 -18.06 -10.65
C ILE A 217 0.99 -17.64 -10.04
N TRP A 218 1.10 -16.38 -9.63
CA TRP A 218 2.27 -15.85 -8.96
C TRP A 218 1.93 -15.54 -7.50
N LEU A 219 2.59 -16.22 -6.56
CA LEU A 219 2.37 -16.05 -5.13
C LEU A 219 3.37 -15.04 -4.56
N PHE A 220 2.87 -13.88 -4.14
CA PHE A 220 3.68 -12.78 -3.62
C PHE A 220 3.62 -12.69 -2.10
N GLY A 221 4.70 -12.17 -1.51
CA GLY A 221 4.75 -11.93 -0.07
C GLY A 221 6.16 -11.62 0.41
N SER A 222 6.27 -11.35 1.71
CA SER A 222 7.56 -11.23 2.36
C SER A 222 8.18 -12.62 2.60
N LYS A 223 9.41 -12.65 3.12
CA LYS A 223 10.04 -13.90 3.58
C LYS A 223 9.19 -14.66 4.62
N LYS A 224 8.37 -13.95 5.41
CA LYS A 224 7.46 -14.55 6.41
C LYS A 224 6.27 -15.28 5.77
N ASP A 225 5.97 -14.99 4.51
CA ASP A 225 4.80 -15.54 3.80
C ASP A 225 5.19 -16.73 2.90
N LYS A 226 6.48 -17.11 2.86
CA LYS A 226 6.98 -18.22 2.03
C LYS A 226 6.31 -19.55 2.40
N GLU A 227 6.22 -19.87 3.69
CA GLU A 227 5.57 -21.10 4.16
C GLU A 227 4.08 -21.16 3.78
N THR A 228 3.36 -20.05 3.97
CA THR A 228 1.96 -19.90 3.53
C THR A 228 1.82 -20.14 2.02
N CYS A 229 2.72 -19.58 1.20
CA CYS A 229 2.70 -19.78 -0.25
C CYS A 229 3.02 -21.23 -0.66
N GLU A 230 3.95 -21.88 0.04
CA GLU A 230 4.25 -23.30 -0.16
C GLU A 230 3.06 -24.20 0.18
N LYS A 231 2.36 -23.91 1.27
CA LYS A 231 1.14 -24.63 1.65
C LYS A 231 0.02 -24.43 0.62
N ILE A 232 -0.19 -23.21 0.12
CA ILE A 232 -1.14 -22.92 -0.97
C ILE A 232 -0.81 -23.75 -2.22
N ARG A 233 0.46 -23.74 -2.66
CA ARG A 233 0.90 -24.52 -3.83
C ARG A 233 0.70 -26.02 -3.64
N THR A 234 0.94 -26.52 -2.42
CA THR A 234 0.76 -27.94 -2.07
C THR A 234 -0.73 -28.33 -2.10
N LEU A 235 -1.59 -27.53 -1.45
CA LEU A 235 -3.03 -27.76 -1.38
C LEU A 235 -3.73 -27.63 -2.74
N ALA A 236 -3.17 -26.84 -3.66
CA ALA A 236 -3.73 -26.69 -5.01
C ALA A 236 -3.70 -28.00 -5.82
N GLY A 237 -2.78 -28.93 -5.54
CA GLY A 237 -2.63 -30.21 -6.25
C GLY A 237 -1.35 -30.28 -7.11
N LYS A 238 -0.77 -31.48 -7.26
CA LYS A 238 0.52 -31.71 -7.95
C LYS A 238 0.48 -31.33 -9.42
N GLU A 239 -0.65 -31.59 -10.07
CA GLU A 239 -0.96 -31.30 -11.47
C GLU A 239 -0.90 -29.79 -11.78
N HIS A 240 -1.15 -28.93 -10.79
CA HIS A 240 -1.17 -27.47 -10.95
C HIS A 240 0.17 -26.80 -10.62
N GLN A 241 1.12 -27.50 -9.98
CA GLN A 241 2.34 -26.88 -9.44
C GLN A 241 3.22 -26.23 -10.50
N LYS A 242 3.22 -26.74 -11.74
CA LYS A 242 3.98 -26.14 -12.85
C LYS A 242 3.50 -24.74 -13.23
N SER A 243 2.24 -24.41 -12.94
CA SER A 243 1.65 -23.09 -13.21
C SER A 243 1.74 -22.15 -12.01
N ILE A 244 2.18 -22.62 -10.84
CA ILE A 244 2.18 -21.86 -9.58
C ILE A 244 3.64 -21.53 -9.18
N HIS A 245 3.99 -20.26 -9.27
CA HIS A 245 5.33 -19.74 -8.98
C HIS A 245 5.33 -19.02 -7.63
N ILE A 246 6.24 -19.44 -6.73
CA ILE A 246 6.40 -18.81 -5.42
C ILE A 246 7.46 -17.73 -5.52
N LEU A 247 7.03 -16.48 -5.34
CA LEU A 247 7.89 -15.30 -5.34
C LEU A 247 8.05 -14.71 -3.93
N ALA A 248 7.22 -15.16 -2.98
CA ALA A 248 7.26 -14.72 -1.60
C ALA A 248 8.64 -14.96 -0.95
N GLY A 249 9.29 -13.87 -0.55
CA GLY A 249 10.64 -13.89 0.02
C GLY A 249 11.79 -13.99 -0.98
N GLU A 250 11.50 -14.15 -2.28
CA GLU A 250 12.51 -14.26 -3.35
C GLU A 250 12.71 -12.92 -4.07
N THR A 251 11.66 -12.09 -4.12
CA THR A 251 11.69 -10.75 -4.73
C THR A 251 12.04 -9.66 -3.73
N SER A 252 12.84 -8.70 -4.14
CA SER A 252 12.84 -7.36 -3.53
C SER A 252 11.50 -6.65 -3.79
N LEU A 253 11.21 -5.58 -3.05
CA LEU A 253 9.95 -4.85 -3.24
C LEU A 253 9.83 -4.22 -4.63
N ILE A 254 10.94 -3.74 -5.21
CA ILE A 254 10.93 -3.17 -6.57
C ILE A 254 10.57 -4.25 -7.61
N GLU A 255 11.12 -5.45 -7.47
CA GLU A 255 10.83 -6.58 -8.34
C GLU A 255 9.38 -7.07 -8.17
N ALA A 256 8.85 -7.05 -6.94
CA ALA A 256 7.45 -7.35 -6.70
C ALA A 256 6.52 -6.34 -7.39
N VAL A 257 6.85 -5.04 -7.38
CA VAL A 257 6.11 -4.00 -8.13
C VAL A 257 6.15 -4.31 -9.64
N ASP A 258 7.33 -4.61 -10.18
CA ASP A 258 7.51 -4.91 -11.61
C ASP A 258 6.73 -6.16 -12.05
N LEU A 259 6.74 -7.23 -11.25
CA LEU A 259 6.02 -8.46 -11.54
C LEU A 259 4.50 -8.31 -11.31
N LEU A 260 4.07 -7.56 -10.29
CA LEU A 260 2.65 -7.25 -10.11
C LEU A 260 2.09 -6.50 -11.32
N ALA A 261 2.85 -5.58 -11.92
CA ALA A 261 2.43 -4.85 -13.11
C ALA A 261 2.24 -5.73 -14.37
N LEU A 262 2.62 -7.01 -14.33
CA LEU A 262 2.34 -8.01 -15.37
C LEU A 262 1.12 -8.88 -15.06
N CYS A 263 0.62 -8.83 -13.82
CA CYS A 263 -0.57 -9.56 -13.42
C CYS A 263 -1.81 -8.86 -14.02
N LYS A 264 -2.68 -9.62 -14.67
CA LYS A 264 -3.97 -9.10 -15.13
C LYS A 264 -4.88 -8.81 -13.94
N THR A 265 -4.96 -9.79 -13.03
CA THR A 265 -5.78 -9.73 -11.82
C THR A 265 -4.96 -10.13 -10.61
N VAL A 266 -5.13 -9.43 -9.49
CA VAL A 266 -4.49 -9.71 -8.22
C VAL A 266 -5.55 -9.93 -7.15
N VAL A 267 -5.48 -11.07 -6.45
CA VAL A 267 -6.25 -11.32 -5.23
C VAL A 267 -5.38 -11.03 -4.03
N ALA A 268 -5.80 -10.11 -3.17
CA ALA A 268 -5.02 -9.70 -2.02
C ALA A 268 -5.88 -9.49 -0.79
N ASN A 269 -5.36 -9.87 0.37
CA ASN A 269 -5.89 -9.37 1.65
C ASN A 269 -5.65 -7.85 1.75
N ASP A 270 -6.38 -7.17 2.66
CA ASP A 270 -6.12 -5.78 3.06
C ASP A 270 -4.70 -5.57 3.62
N SER A 271 -3.76 -5.35 2.71
CA SER A 271 -2.31 -5.38 2.89
C SER A 271 -1.61 -4.36 1.98
N GLY A 272 -0.31 -4.15 2.18
CA GLY A 272 0.46 -3.23 1.35
C GLY A 272 0.46 -3.58 -0.14
N LEU A 273 0.54 -4.87 -0.48
CA LEU A 273 0.56 -5.32 -1.88
C LEU A 273 -0.78 -5.14 -2.60
N MET A 274 -1.90 -5.10 -1.87
CA MET A 274 -3.21 -4.71 -2.44
C MET A 274 -3.16 -3.29 -3.01
N HIS A 275 -2.58 -2.35 -2.27
CA HIS A 275 -2.43 -0.96 -2.74
C HIS A 275 -1.41 -0.85 -3.88
N VAL A 276 -0.32 -1.62 -3.83
CA VAL A 276 0.65 -1.69 -4.94
C VAL A 276 -0.02 -2.18 -6.21
N ALA A 277 -0.77 -3.29 -6.14
CA ALA A 277 -1.50 -3.85 -7.29
C ALA A 277 -2.47 -2.82 -7.91
N ALA A 278 -3.21 -2.08 -7.08
CA ALA A 278 -4.05 -0.99 -7.56
C ALA A 278 -3.26 0.12 -8.26
N ALA A 279 -2.10 0.49 -7.71
CA ALA A 279 -1.25 1.56 -8.24
C ALA A 279 -0.47 1.19 -9.50
N VAL A 280 -0.29 -0.10 -9.78
CA VAL A 280 0.22 -0.62 -11.07
C VAL A 280 -0.91 -1.02 -12.03
N GLU A 281 -2.14 -0.59 -11.74
CA GLU A 281 -3.32 -0.67 -12.61
C GLU A 281 -3.84 -2.10 -12.89
N CYS A 282 -3.53 -3.05 -12.01
CA CYS A 282 -4.14 -4.38 -12.02
C CYS A 282 -5.65 -4.33 -11.73
N ASN A 283 -6.37 -5.35 -12.19
CA ASN A 283 -7.65 -5.72 -11.58
C ASN A 283 -7.36 -6.22 -10.15
N VAL A 284 -8.13 -5.77 -9.15
CA VAL A 284 -7.91 -6.12 -7.75
C VAL A 284 -9.16 -6.77 -7.18
N VAL A 285 -9.03 -7.99 -6.66
CA VAL A 285 -10.03 -8.61 -5.80
C VAL A 285 -9.52 -8.51 -4.36
N ALA A 286 -10.07 -7.57 -3.60
CA ALA A 286 -9.62 -7.23 -2.26
C ALA A 286 -10.43 -7.96 -1.19
N VAL A 287 -9.77 -8.77 -0.37
CA VAL A 287 -10.40 -9.53 0.73
C VAL A 287 -10.20 -8.81 2.06
N TYR A 288 -11.31 -8.46 2.72
CA TYR A 288 -11.32 -7.79 4.02
C TYR A 288 -11.90 -8.68 5.13
N GLY A 289 -11.05 -8.98 6.12
CA GLY A 289 -11.41 -9.63 7.38
C GLY A 289 -11.77 -8.65 8.48
N SER A 290 -10.91 -8.53 9.50
CA SER A 290 -11.16 -7.69 10.68
C SER A 290 -11.26 -6.17 10.42
N THR A 291 -10.85 -5.72 9.24
CA THR A 291 -10.81 -4.31 8.84
C THR A 291 -11.87 -3.94 7.81
N SER A 292 -11.94 -2.65 7.49
CA SER A 292 -12.96 -2.09 6.61
C SER A 292 -12.36 -1.35 5.42
N PRO A 293 -12.94 -1.51 4.22
CA PRO A 293 -12.62 -0.67 3.07
C PRO A 293 -13.05 0.79 3.27
N LYS A 294 -13.87 1.10 4.28
CA LYS A 294 -14.20 2.49 4.65
C LYS A 294 -13.03 3.27 5.26
N TYR A 295 -11.88 2.62 5.47
CA TYR A 295 -10.68 3.27 6.00
C TYR A 295 -9.54 3.34 4.98
N THR A 296 -9.15 2.21 4.40
CA THR A 296 -8.03 2.09 3.46
C THR A 296 -8.45 1.27 2.23
N PRO A 297 -9.37 1.79 1.38
CA PRO A 297 -9.72 1.11 0.14
C PRO A 297 -8.55 1.18 -0.85
N PRO A 298 -8.35 0.17 -1.72
CA PRO A 298 -7.53 0.35 -2.90
C PRO A 298 -8.20 1.38 -3.83
N LEU A 299 -7.46 2.41 -4.25
CA LEU A 299 -8.01 3.50 -5.05
C LEU A 299 -7.83 3.20 -6.55
N THR A 300 -8.74 2.41 -7.11
CA THR A 300 -8.83 2.05 -8.54
C THR A 300 -10.28 1.76 -8.92
N ASP A 301 -10.64 1.92 -10.19
CA ASP A 301 -11.98 1.52 -10.69
C ASP A 301 -12.04 0.02 -11.01
N ARG A 302 -10.88 -0.65 -11.07
CA ARG A 302 -10.77 -2.06 -11.42
C ARG A 302 -10.74 -2.92 -10.16
N VAL A 303 -11.73 -2.77 -9.28
CA VAL A 303 -11.75 -3.45 -7.98
C VAL A 303 -13.08 -4.13 -7.67
N GLU A 304 -12.99 -5.34 -7.12
CA GLU A 304 -14.08 -5.98 -6.37
C GLU A 304 -13.65 -6.12 -4.90
N ILE A 305 -14.42 -5.55 -3.99
CA ILE A 305 -14.15 -5.62 -2.55
C ILE A 305 -15.05 -6.67 -1.93
N LEU A 306 -14.44 -7.69 -1.35
CA LEU A 306 -15.12 -8.84 -0.77
C LEU A 306 -14.96 -8.87 0.75
N SER A 307 -16.08 -9.06 1.42
CA SER A 307 -16.13 -9.28 2.85
C SER A 307 -17.45 -9.89 3.28
N THR A 308 -17.46 -10.55 4.42
CA THR A 308 -18.67 -11.03 5.08
C THR A 308 -19.30 -9.94 5.95
N ASP A 309 -20.59 -10.09 6.23
CA ASP A 309 -21.33 -9.26 7.17
C ASP A 309 -21.64 -10.10 8.41
N ILE A 310 -20.71 -10.08 9.37
CA ILE A 310 -20.86 -10.77 10.66
C ILE A 310 -20.84 -9.73 11.78
N GLU A 311 -21.53 -10.01 12.89
CA GLU A 311 -21.76 -9.06 13.99
C GLU A 311 -20.47 -8.41 14.53
N CYS A 312 -19.38 -9.18 14.65
CA CYS A 312 -18.13 -8.66 15.21
C CYS A 312 -17.27 -7.87 14.21
N ARG A 313 -17.70 -7.71 12.95
CA ARG A 313 -16.94 -7.03 11.91
C ARG A 313 -17.49 -5.62 11.65
N PRO A 314 -16.62 -4.60 11.48
CA PRO A 314 -15.16 -4.61 11.60
C PRO A 314 -14.69 -4.36 13.04
N CYS A 315 -13.84 -5.22 13.60
CA CYS A 315 -13.29 -5.06 14.95
C CYS A 315 -11.92 -4.35 14.99
N PHE A 316 -11.23 -4.24 13.84
CA PHE A 316 -9.87 -3.69 13.70
C PHE A 316 -8.83 -4.33 14.65
N LYS A 317 -9.06 -5.56 15.12
CA LYS A 317 -8.11 -6.31 15.95
C LYS A 317 -7.11 -7.08 15.08
N ARG A 318 -5.87 -7.18 15.56
CA ARG A 318 -4.77 -7.93 14.90
C ARG A 318 -4.98 -9.44 14.97
N GLU A 319 -5.56 -9.89 16.08
CA GLU A 319 -5.93 -11.27 16.37
C GLU A 319 -7.44 -11.36 16.64
N CYS A 320 -8.05 -12.50 16.29
CA CYS A 320 -9.47 -12.71 16.49
C CYS A 320 -9.74 -13.06 17.96
N GLN A 321 -10.40 -12.15 18.67
CA GLN A 321 -10.78 -12.35 20.09
C GLN A 321 -11.74 -13.53 20.28
N PHE A 322 -12.48 -13.90 19.24
CA PHE A 322 -13.44 -15.01 19.24
C PHE A 322 -12.86 -16.31 18.64
N GLN A 323 -11.60 -16.30 18.18
CA GLN A 323 -10.85 -17.43 17.64
C GLN A 323 -11.46 -18.18 16.43
N HIS A 324 -12.63 -17.79 15.93
CA HIS A 324 -13.31 -18.47 14.82
C HIS A 324 -12.90 -17.98 13.42
N LEU A 325 -12.43 -16.74 13.30
CA LEU A 325 -12.09 -16.09 12.01
C LEU A 325 -13.17 -16.16 10.90
N LYS A 326 -14.42 -16.51 11.22
CA LYS A 326 -15.63 -16.43 10.35
C LYS A 326 -15.66 -15.28 9.35
N CYS A 327 -15.17 -14.09 9.72
CA CYS A 327 -15.13 -12.96 8.80
C CYS A 327 -14.34 -13.26 7.51
N LEU A 328 -13.38 -14.18 7.59
CA LEU A 328 -12.53 -14.67 6.53
C LEU A 328 -12.89 -16.10 6.12
N THR A 329 -13.16 -17.00 7.06
CA THR A 329 -13.39 -18.42 6.75
C THR A 329 -14.72 -18.67 6.05
N GLU A 330 -15.75 -17.88 6.33
CA GLU A 330 -17.06 -17.96 5.65
C GLU A 330 -17.08 -17.20 4.31
N LEU A 331 -16.04 -16.41 4.00
CA LEU A 331 -15.90 -15.79 2.68
C LEU A 331 -15.45 -16.85 1.67
N SER A 332 -16.40 -17.36 0.89
CA SER A 332 -16.18 -18.47 -0.04
C SER A 332 -15.18 -18.15 -1.16
N PRO A 333 -14.30 -19.09 -1.54
CA PRO A 333 -13.42 -18.92 -2.69
C PRO A 333 -14.17 -18.76 -4.01
N ASN A 334 -15.40 -19.28 -4.13
CA ASN A 334 -16.22 -19.09 -5.32
C ASN A 334 -16.60 -17.61 -5.55
N ALA A 335 -16.77 -16.83 -4.48
CA ALA A 335 -17.02 -15.39 -4.59
C ALA A 335 -15.80 -14.65 -5.17
N VAL A 336 -14.60 -15.06 -4.76
CA VAL A 336 -13.33 -14.54 -5.31
C VAL A 336 -13.19 -14.92 -6.78
N ILE A 337 -13.38 -16.18 -7.14
CA ILE A 337 -13.30 -16.67 -8.53
C ILE A 337 -14.30 -15.94 -9.42
N SER A 338 -15.54 -15.78 -8.97
CA SER A 338 -16.57 -15.02 -9.70
C SER A 338 -16.16 -13.55 -9.92
N SER A 339 -15.54 -12.94 -8.92
CA SER A 339 -15.04 -11.55 -9.00
C SER A 339 -13.88 -11.40 -9.98
N ILE A 340 -12.97 -12.39 -10.04
CA ILE A 340 -11.91 -12.42 -11.05
C ILE A 340 -12.52 -12.42 -12.45
N HIS A 341 -13.48 -13.31 -12.71
CA HIS A 341 -14.14 -13.39 -14.03
C HIS A 341 -14.90 -12.11 -14.38
N LYS A 342 -15.61 -11.51 -13.40
CA LYS A 342 -16.32 -10.24 -13.58
C LYS A 342 -15.38 -9.11 -13.99
N LEU A 343 -14.24 -8.93 -13.32
CA LEU A 343 -13.29 -7.87 -13.66
C LEU A 343 -12.65 -8.07 -15.03
N GLU A 344 -12.44 -9.33 -15.42
CA GLU A 344 -11.79 -9.65 -16.69
C GLU A 344 -12.72 -9.58 -17.89
N SER A 345 -14.03 -9.79 -17.72
CA SER A 345 -15.01 -9.58 -18.78
C SER A 345 -15.16 -8.09 -19.11
N LEU A 346 -15.07 -7.22 -18.11
CA LEU A 346 -15.07 -5.76 -18.29
C LEU A 346 -13.85 -5.26 -19.09
N THR A 347 -12.72 -5.98 -19.03
CA THR A 347 -11.50 -5.59 -19.76
C THR A 347 -11.51 -6.01 -21.24
N ILE A 348 -12.41 -6.91 -21.65
CA ILE A 348 -12.50 -7.44 -23.03
C ILE A 348 -13.40 -6.57 -23.93
N SER A 349 -13.99 -5.49 -23.41
CA SER A 349 -14.78 -4.54 -24.22
C SER A 349 -14.00 -3.25 -24.56
N PRO A 350 -13.08 -3.27 -25.52
CA PRO A 350 -12.91 -2.15 -26.44
C PRO A 350 -13.73 -2.45 -27.70
N CYS A 351 -14.74 -1.63 -27.95
CA CYS A 351 -15.52 -1.66 -29.18
C CYS A 351 -14.66 -1.37 -30.41
#